data_AF-A0A4C1T2A2-F1
#
_entry.id   AF-A0A4C1T2A2-F1
#
_cell.length_a   1.000
_cell.length_b   1.000
_cell.length_c   1.000
_cell.angle_alpha   90.00
_cell.angle_beta   90.00
_cell.angle_gamma   90.00
#
_symmetry.space_group_name_H-M   'P 1'
#
loop_
_entity.id
_entity.type
_entity.pdbx_description
1 polymer ?
#
loop_
_entity_poly.entity_id
_entity_poly.type
_entity_poly.pdbx_seq_one_letter_code
_entity_poly.pdbx_strand_id
1 'polypeptide(L)'
;MVAPQPASLPPVASRGRGERELHNSNSVFSGLSSDIQNDLIKSIAQVIRDEIKSEINFAKFVSVIADETPDISHREQMSVIFRYLTKTGIERDL
;
A
#
# COMPACT_ATOMS: atom_id res chain seq x y z
N MET A 1 -13.79 -53.19 53.35
CA MET A 1 -13.36 -51.77 53.30
C MET A 1 -12.84 -51.52 51.90
N VAL A 2 -13.61 -50.82 51.06
CA VAL A 2 -13.30 -50.62 49.62
C VAL A 2 -12.59 -49.27 49.46
N ALA A 3 -11.43 -49.26 48.79
CA ALA A 3 -10.71 -48.02 48.48
C ALA A 3 -11.48 -47.20 47.42
N PRO A 4 -11.53 -45.86 47.50
CA PRO A 4 -12.21 -45.05 46.50
C PRO A 4 -11.44 -45.07 45.18
N GLN A 5 -12.13 -45.31 44.07
CA GLN A 5 -11.55 -45.19 42.73
C GLN A 5 -11.38 -43.71 42.35
N PRO A 6 -10.28 -43.32 41.67
CA PRO A 6 -10.07 -41.93 41.26
C PRO A 6 -11.09 -41.53 40.19
N ALA A 7 -11.72 -40.37 40.36
CA ALA A 7 -12.67 -39.82 39.40
C ALA A 7 -11.98 -39.53 38.06
N SER A 8 -12.52 -40.07 36.97
CA SER A 8 -12.08 -39.76 35.61
C SER A 8 -12.34 -38.27 35.31
N LEU A 9 -11.29 -37.54 34.93
CA LEU A 9 -11.43 -36.15 34.48
C LEU A 9 -12.34 -36.08 33.24
N PRO A 10 -13.24 -35.08 33.14
CA PRO A 10 -14.08 -34.92 31.96
C PRO A 10 -13.22 -34.59 30.73
N PRO A 11 -13.67 -34.97 29.52
CA PRO A 11 -12.92 -34.68 28.30
C PRO A 11 -12.81 -33.17 28.10
N VAL A 12 -11.60 -32.69 27.81
CA VAL A 12 -11.38 -31.30 27.38
C VAL A 12 -12.12 -31.11 26.08
N ALA A 13 -13.24 -30.38 26.13
CA ALA A 13 -13.91 -29.90 24.93
C ALA A 13 -12.90 -29.04 24.17
N SER A 14 -12.46 -29.51 23.00
CA SER A 14 -11.83 -28.64 22.02
C SER A 14 -12.84 -27.52 21.76
N ARG A 15 -12.58 -26.33 22.30
CA ARG A 15 -13.35 -25.12 22.01
C ARG A 15 -13.29 -24.94 20.49
N GLY A 16 -14.31 -25.46 19.81
CA GLY A 16 -14.63 -25.10 18.44
C GLY A 16 -14.64 -23.58 18.43
N ARG A 17 -13.68 -23.03 17.69
CA ARG A 17 -13.52 -21.59 17.54
C ARG A 17 -14.80 -21.14 16.84
N GLY A 18 -15.74 -20.64 17.65
CA GLY A 18 -17.05 -20.22 17.23
C GLY A 18 -16.96 -19.37 15.98
N GLU A 19 -17.72 -19.81 14.99
CA GLU A 19 -18.38 -19.02 13.95
C GLU A 19 -18.18 -17.51 14.14
N ARG A 20 -17.27 -16.93 13.36
CA ARG A 20 -17.33 -15.51 13.02
C ARG A 20 -17.70 -15.38 11.56
N GLU A 21 -18.92 -15.75 11.24
CA GLU A 21 -19.59 -15.19 10.07
C GLU A 21 -20.46 -14.03 10.55
N LEU A 22 -19.81 -12.89 10.74
CA LEU A 22 -20.51 -11.62 10.72
C LEU A 22 -20.81 -11.30 9.26
N HIS A 23 -21.90 -11.88 8.75
CA HIS A 23 -22.52 -11.44 7.51
C HIS A 23 -23.09 -10.04 7.73
N ASN A 24 -22.25 -9.01 7.51
CA ASN A 24 -22.72 -7.64 7.41
C ASN A 24 -23.32 -7.42 6.01
N SER A 25 -24.55 -7.87 5.83
CA SER A 25 -25.41 -7.48 4.72
C SER A 25 -25.83 -6.02 4.89
N ASN A 26 -24.98 -5.09 4.45
CA ASN A 26 -25.29 -3.76 3.88
C ASN A 26 -24.06 -2.83 3.90
N SER A 27 -23.21 -2.96 2.88
CA SER A 27 -22.50 -1.82 2.27
C SER A 27 -22.05 -2.28 0.89
N VAL A 28 -22.90 -2.07 -0.11
CA VAL A 28 -22.66 -2.47 -1.53
C VAL A 28 -21.52 -1.64 -2.15
N PHE A 29 -20.98 -0.65 -1.43
CA PHE A 29 -19.84 0.14 -1.86
C PHE A 29 -18.86 0.31 -0.71
N SER A 30 -17.83 -0.53 -0.65
CA SER A 30 -16.64 -0.23 0.14
C SER A 30 -15.74 0.69 -0.70
N GLY A 31 -15.95 2.00 -0.63
CA GLY A 31 -15.03 2.99 -1.25
C GLY A 31 -13.58 2.88 -0.75
N LEU A 32 -13.36 2.05 0.28
CA LEU A 32 -12.08 1.66 0.84
C LEU A 32 -11.59 0.29 0.33
N SER A 33 -12.20 -0.31 -0.69
CA SER A 33 -11.62 -1.51 -1.31
C SER A 33 -10.24 -1.18 -1.87
N SER A 34 -9.34 -2.18 -1.86
CA SER A 34 -8.01 -2.02 -2.45
C SER A 34 -8.10 -1.57 -3.91
N ASP A 35 -9.10 -2.03 -4.63
CA ASP A 35 -9.26 -1.77 -6.06
C ASP A 35 -9.62 -0.30 -6.31
N ILE A 36 -10.62 0.21 -5.59
CA ILE A 36 -11.05 1.61 -5.69
C ILE A 36 -9.91 2.56 -5.29
N GLN A 37 -9.19 2.24 -4.20
CA GLN A 37 -8.05 3.04 -3.76
C GLN A 37 -6.91 3.02 -4.79
N ASN A 38 -6.57 1.85 -5.32
CA ASN A 38 -5.51 1.71 -6.32
C ASN A 38 -5.85 2.46 -7.62
N ASP A 39 -7.10 2.42 -8.06
CA ASP A 39 -7.52 3.12 -9.28
C ASP A 39 -7.56 4.63 -9.08
N LEU A 40 -7.95 5.11 -7.91
CA LEU A 40 -7.83 6.52 -7.55
C LEU A 40 -6.37 6.98 -7.55
N ILE A 41 -5.46 6.22 -6.93
CA ILE A 41 -4.02 6.51 -6.89
C ILE A 41 -3.46 6.58 -8.33
N LYS A 42 -3.77 5.59 -9.18
CA LYS A 42 -3.32 5.57 -10.58
C LYS A 42 -3.85 6.77 -11.36
N SER A 43 -5.11 7.14 -11.16
CA SER A 43 -5.75 8.25 -11.86
C SER A 43 -5.10 9.59 -11.51
N ILE A 44 -4.88 9.85 -10.22
CA ILE A 44 -4.19 11.06 -9.75
C ILE A 44 -2.74 11.07 -10.27
N ALA A 45 -2.05 9.94 -10.15
CA ALA A 45 -0.68 9.82 -10.62
C ALA A 45 -0.56 10.03 -12.13
N GLN A 46 -1.58 9.66 -12.91
CA GLN A 46 -1.61 9.91 -14.35
C GLN A 46 -1.67 11.40 -14.67
N VAL A 47 -2.58 12.14 -14.03
CA VAL A 47 -2.70 13.60 -14.20
C VAL A 47 -1.39 14.30 -13.86
N ILE A 48 -0.77 13.96 -12.73
CA ILE A 48 0.51 14.55 -12.31
C ILE A 48 1.62 14.22 -13.32
N ARG A 49 1.71 12.97 -13.78
CA ARG A 49 2.72 12.56 -14.76
C ARG A 49 2.57 13.29 -16.10
N ASP A 50 1.34 13.53 -16.54
CA ASP A 50 1.10 14.22 -17.81
C ASP A 50 1.46 15.71 -17.73
N GLU A 51 1.23 16.35 -16.58
CA GLU A 51 1.72 17.71 -16.32
C GLU A 51 3.25 17.77 -16.32
N ILE A 52 3.93 16.90 -15.57
CA ILE A 52 5.40 16.84 -15.53
C ILE A 52 5.98 16.61 -16.94
N LYS A 53 5.39 15.71 -17.73
CA LYS A 53 5.81 15.50 -19.12
C LYS A 53 5.65 16.75 -19.97
N SER A 54 4.52 17.45 -19.83
CA SER A 54 4.29 18.72 -20.52
C SER A 54 5.37 19.73 -20.16
N GLU A 55 5.64 19.93 -18.87
CA GLU A 55 6.65 20.86 -18.39
C GLU A 55 8.05 20.52 -18.91
N ILE A 56 8.45 19.25 -18.84
CA ILE A 56 9.74 18.76 -19.35
C ILE A 56 9.86 19.00 -20.87
N ASN A 57 8.80 18.75 -21.64
CA ASN A 57 8.80 18.96 -23.09
C ASN A 57 8.99 20.44 -23.49
N PHE A 58 8.56 21.37 -22.63
CA PHE A 58 8.76 22.81 -22.85
C PHE A 58 10.01 23.37 -22.16
N ALA A 59 10.69 22.59 -21.31
CA ALA A 59 11.86 23.05 -20.58
C ALA A 59 13.06 23.20 -21.51
N LYS A 60 13.75 24.34 -21.41
CA LYS A 60 14.99 24.59 -22.18
C LYS A 60 16.14 23.67 -21.75
N PHE A 61 16.16 23.29 -20.47
CA PHE A 61 17.21 22.48 -19.87
C PHE A 61 16.58 21.39 -19.01
N VAL A 62 17.06 20.16 -19.18
CA VAL A 62 16.61 18.97 -18.45
C VAL A 62 17.84 18.15 -18.07
N SER A 63 17.86 17.63 -16.84
CA SER A 63 18.83 16.67 -16.35
C SER A 63 18.11 15.46 -15.76
N VAL A 64 18.71 14.28 -15.89
CA VAL A 64 18.21 13.03 -15.30
C VAL A 64 19.28 12.46 -14.38
N ILE A 65 18.87 12.03 -13.19
CA ILE A 65 19.73 11.32 -12.23
C ILE A 65 19.07 9.97 -11.98
N ALA A 66 19.82 8.89 -12.09
CA ALA A 66 19.36 7.55 -11.74
C ALA A 66 20.31 6.98 -10.68
N ASP A 67 19.75 6.37 -9.65
CA ASP A 67 20.50 5.77 -8.54
C ASP A 67 19.89 4.41 -8.17
N GLU A 68 20.74 3.44 -7.89
CA GLU A 68 20.36 2.09 -7.47
C GLU A 68 20.81 1.84 -6.04
N THR A 69 19.85 1.55 -5.16
CA THR A 69 20.11 1.19 -3.77
C THR A 69 19.70 -0.28 -3.54
N PRO A 70 20.62 -1.17 -3.14
CA PRO A 70 20.27 -2.54 -2.79
C PRO A 70 19.48 -2.55 -1.46
N ASP A 71 18.36 -3.26 -1.42
CA ASP A 71 17.59 -3.43 -0.19
C ASP A 71 18.09 -4.59 0.68
N ILE A 72 17.49 -4.78 1.87
CA ILE A 72 17.84 -5.86 2.80
C ILE A 72 17.69 -7.27 2.22
N SER A 73 16.95 -7.40 1.11
CA SER A 73 16.73 -8.65 0.38
C SER A 73 17.66 -8.82 -0.82
N HIS A 74 18.65 -7.93 -0.98
CA HIS A 74 19.55 -7.82 -2.13
C HIS A 74 18.82 -7.60 -3.45
N ARG A 75 17.65 -6.97 -3.42
CA ARG A 75 16.97 -6.50 -4.62
C ARG A 75 17.38 -5.06 -4.88
N GLU A 76 17.77 -4.80 -6.12
CA GLU A 76 18.09 -3.46 -6.60
C GLU A 76 16.80 -2.64 -6.66
N GLN A 77 16.77 -1.51 -5.96
CA GLN A 77 15.71 -0.50 -6.09
C GLN A 77 16.29 0.69 -6.84
N MET A 78 15.78 0.94 -8.04
CA MET A 78 16.21 2.07 -8.87
C MET A 78 15.29 3.27 -8.65
N SER A 79 15.89 4.44 -8.46
CA SER A 79 15.20 5.73 -8.45
C SER A 79 15.65 6.58 -9.64
N VAL A 80 14.72 7.35 -10.21
CA VAL A 80 14.99 8.27 -11.33
C VAL A 80 14.42 9.64 -11.00
N ILE A 81 15.26 10.67 -11.09
CA ILE A 81 14.93 12.07 -10.77
C ILE A 81 15.08 12.91 -12.03
N PHE A 82 14.02 13.64 -12.38
CA PHE A 82 14.04 14.67 -13.43
C PHE A 82 14.23 16.05 -12.81
N ARG A 83 15.21 16.81 -13.31
CA ARG A 83 15.43 18.22 -12.93
C ARG A 83 15.27 19.09 -14.17
N TYR A 84 14.33 20.02 -14.13
CA TYR A 84 14.02 20.89 -15.24
C TYR A 84 13.63 22.28 -14.74
N LEU A 85 13.77 23.30 -15.59
CA LEU A 85 13.34 24.66 -15.28
C LEU A 85 11.92 24.91 -15.79
N THR A 86 11.04 25.35 -14.91
CA THR A 86 9.70 25.80 -15.28
C THR A 86 9.74 27.22 -15.87
N LYS A 87 8.71 27.58 -16.64
CA LYS A 87 8.62 28.88 -17.33
C LYS A 87 8.66 30.08 -16.37
N THR A 88 8.32 29.89 -15.11
CA THR A 88 8.24 30.95 -14.09
C THR A 88 9.53 31.13 -13.29
N GLY A 89 10.59 30.35 -13.53
CA GLY A 89 11.91 30.58 -12.91
C GLY A 89 11.84 30.68 -11.38
N ILE A 90 11.28 29.65 -10.74
CA ILE A 90 11.19 29.34 -9.30
C ILE A 90 11.35 30.52 -8.32
N GLU A 91 10.26 30.80 -7.58
CA GLU A 91 10.36 30.91 -6.12
C GLU A 91 9.06 30.35 -5.52
N ARG A 92 9.13 29.10 -5.07
CA ARG A 92 8.29 28.63 -3.96
C ARG A 92 9.26 28.01 -2.97
N ASP A 93 9.85 28.89 -2.18
CA ASP A 93 10.39 28.52 -0.89
C ASP A 93 9.25 27.92 -0.07
N LEU A 94 9.45 26.68 0.35
CA LEU A 94 8.82 26.11 1.54
C LEU A 94 9.96 25.74 2.50
#